data_AF-A0A0N7MYR4-F1
#
_entry.id   AF-A0A0N7MYR4-F1
#
_cell.length_a   1.000
_cell.length_b   1.000
_cell.length_c   1.000
_cell.angle_alpha   90.00
_cell.angle_beta   90.00
_cell.angle_gamma   90.00
#
_symmetry.space_group_name_H-M   'P 1'
#
loop_
_entity.id
_entity.type
_entity.pdbx_description
1 polymer ?
#
loop_
_entity_poly.entity_id
_entity_poly.type
_entity_poly.pdbx_seq_one_letter_code
_entity_poly.pdbx_strand_id
1 'polypeptide(L)'
;MSEEFKDKFEKFNPEESSIAVKSSIKSSPIAMTLIALGTVFVLYQFFGAGLTFLLFGGLSEGNVQGFRFMTMLSQFLFIFVPTLFFAKWQEVNYREIFKLKTPRLFEILLAIVGTLSLQSIAQVYLYVQDMLFPIQKLSPIFETLRKMMERTYSILISAKSPLEFIFVAIVVALTPAICEELLFRGLVQYNLSKASNYKLGFIITGVIFAMYHANPFSFIPLIALGVYFGYLVYKSGSIFLAMTAHFVNNFTAAYFYYAFG
;
A
#
# COMPACT_ATOMS: atom_id res chain seq x y z
N MET A 1 22.73 11.29 58.24
CA MET A 1 21.97 11.11 56.99
C MET A 1 20.88 10.11 57.30
N SER A 2 19.65 10.56 57.43
CA SER A 2 18.52 9.87 58.09
C SER A 2 18.09 8.59 57.36
N GLU A 3 17.60 7.61 58.13
CA GLU A 3 17.06 6.32 57.63
C GLU A 3 15.90 6.48 56.64
N GLU A 4 15.30 7.67 56.58
CA GLU A 4 14.25 8.08 55.64
C GLU A 4 14.70 8.07 54.16
N PHE A 5 16.02 8.06 53.89
CA PHE A 5 16.55 7.98 52.52
C PHE A 5 16.73 6.53 52.00
N LYS A 6 16.73 5.53 52.89
CA LYS A 6 16.85 4.11 52.50
C LYS A 6 15.49 3.50 52.12
N ASP A 7 14.42 3.98 52.73
CA ASP A 7 13.07 3.41 52.56
C ASP A 7 12.42 3.76 51.19
N LYS A 8 12.99 4.71 50.45
CA LYS A 8 12.54 5.10 49.11
C LYS A 8 13.08 4.23 47.97
N PHE A 9 14.04 3.33 48.24
CA PHE A 9 14.66 2.46 47.24
C PHE A 9 14.29 0.97 47.36
N GLU A 10 13.48 0.58 48.34
CA GLU A 10 13.05 -0.82 48.56
C GLU A 10 11.64 -1.16 48.07
N LYS A 11 11.06 -0.37 47.17
CA LYS A 11 9.79 -0.71 46.49
C LYS A 11 9.85 -0.66 44.98
N PHE A 12 10.98 -1.07 44.40
CA PHE A 12 11.01 -1.40 42.97
C PHE A 12 10.84 -2.92 42.82
N ASN A 13 9.58 -3.36 42.86
CA ASN A 13 9.23 -4.74 42.51
C ASN A 13 9.24 -4.85 40.97
N PRO A 14 10.19 -5.58 40.34
CA PRO A 14 10.27 -5.66 38.88
C PRO A 14 9.06 -6.38 38.26
N GLU A 15 8.28 -7.10 39.07
CA GLU A 15 7.15 -7.92 38.61
C GLU A 15 5.88 -7.12 38.30
N GLU A 16 5.70 -5.91 38.87
CA GLU A 16 4.49 -5.09 38.66
C GLU A 16 4.50 -4.23 37.38
N SER A 17 5.61 -4.21 36.62
CA SER A 17 5.67 -3.51 35.32
C SER A 17 5.17 -4.35 34.13
N SER A 18 4.79 -5.61 34.37
CA SER A 18 4.10 -6.41 33.39
C SER A 18 2.59 -6.15 33.46
N ILE A 19 2.16 -5.01 32.91
CA ILE A 19 0.80 -4.95 32.34
C ILE A 19 0.84 -5.93 31.17
N ALA A 20 0.64 -7.21 31.48
CA ALA A 20 0.29 -8.24 30.54
C ALA A 20 -0.99 -7.73 29.88
N VAL A 21 -0.82 -7.09 28.71
CA VAL A 21 -1.89 -6.85 27.76
C VAL A 21 -2.50 -8.22 27.54
N LYS A 22 -3.64 -8.48 28.18
CA LYS A 22 -4.43 -9.69 28.01
C LYS A 22 -4.60 -9.89 26.52
N SER A 23 -3.85 -10.83 25.98
CA SER A 23 -3.84 -11.14 24.58
C SER A 23 -5.16 -11.86 24.29
N SER A 24 -6.19 -11.14 23.83
CA SER A 24 -7.32 -11.77 23.16
C SER A 24 -6.85 -12.23 21.78
N ILE A 25 -6.02 -13.27 21.77
CA ILE A 25 -5.50 -13.97 20.60
C ILE A 25 -6.63 -14.83 20.06
N LYS A 26 -7.43 -14.33 19.11
CA LYS A 26 -8.19 -15.23 18.22
C LYS A 26 -7.54 -15.44 16.86
N SER A 27 -6.34 -14.91 16.64
CA SER A 27 -5.47 -15.28 15.52
C SER A 27 -4.06 -14.73 15.75
N SER A 28 -3.02 -15.56 15.57
CA SER A 28 -1.63 -15.09 15.49
C SER A 28 -1.53 -13.90 14.52
N PRO A 29 -0.82 -12.79 14.83
CA PRO A 29 -0.73 -11.65 13.91
C PRO A 29 -0.18 -12.04 12.53
N ILE A 30 0.74 -13.02 12.49
CA ILE A 30 1.25 -13.58 11.24
C ILE A 30 0.14 -14.34 10.51
N ALA A 31 -0.59 -15.22 11.21
CA ALA A 31 -1.69 -15.98 10.60
C ALA A 31 -2.78 -15.04 10.04
N MET A 32 -3.16 -14.01 10.80
CA MET A 32 -4.10 -12.98 10.35
C MET A 32 -3.60 -12.25 9.10
N THR A 33 -2.32 -11.89 9.08
CA THR A 33 -1.68 -11.28 7.90
C THR A 33 -1.77 -12.19 6.68
N LEU A 34 -1.38 -13.47 6.81
CA LEU A 34 -1.38 -14.42 5.72
C LEU A 34 -2.80 -14.74 5.20
N ILE A 35 -3.76 -14.93 6.11
CA ILE A 35 -5.16 -15.20 5.74
C ILE A 35 -5.77 -13.98 5.06
N ALA A 36 -5.58 -12.77 5.59
CA ALA A 36 -6.12 -11.55 5.00
C ALA A 36 -5.53 -11.29 3.62
N LEU A 37 -4.20 -11.39 3.48
CA LEU A 37 -3.50 -11.28 2.21
C LEU A 37 -4.01 -12.33 1.22
N GLY A 38 -3.95 -13.62 1.57
CA GLY A 38 -4.43 -14.69 0.68
C GLY A 38 -5.88 -14.51 0.23
N THR A 39 -6.77 -14.10 1.15
CA THR A 39 -8.17 -13.84 0.85
C THR A 39 -8.33 -12.66 -0.10
N VAL A 40 -7.70 -11.51 0.20
CA VAL A 40 -7.77 -10.31 -0.65
C VAL A 40 -7.16 -10.58 -2.02
N PHE A 41 -6.03 -11.27 -2.10
CA PHE A 41 -5.41 -11.66 -3.37
C PHE A 41 -6.37 -12.50 -4.20
N VAL A 42 -6.98 -13.53 -3.61
CA VAL A 42 -7.92 -14.40 -4.32
C VAL A 42 -9.14 -13.61 -4.81
N LEU A 43 -9.75 -12.81 -3.94
CA LEU A 43 -10.93 -12.00 -4.26
C LEU A 43 -10.63 -10.96 -5.33
N TYR A 44 -9.56 -10.18 -5.18
CA TYR A 44 -9.24 -9.12 -6.13
C TYR A 44 -8.74 -9.69 -7.47
N GLN A 45 -7.76 -10.60 -7.43
CA GLN A 45 -7.07 -11.07 -8.62
C GLN A 45 -7.90 -12.05 -9.45
N PHE A 46 -8.71 -12.92 -8.82
CA PHE A 46 -9.50 -13.91 -9.56
C PHE A 46 -10.96 -13.52 -9.67
N PHE A 47 -11.62 -13.09 -8.58
CA PHE A 47 -13.03 -12.69 -8.67
C PHE A 47 -13.20 -11.32 -9.32
N GLY A 48 -12.41 -10.32 -8.93
CA GLY A 48 -12.45 -8.98 -9.54
C GLY A 48 -12.08 -9.01 -11.02
N ALA A 49 -10.92 -9.57 -11.35
CA ALA A 49 -10.50 -9.69 -12.76
C ALA A 49 -11.41 -10.62 -13.56
N GLY A 50 -11.84 -11.75 -13.00
CA GLY A 50 -12.73 -12.71 -13.65
C GLY A 50 -14.11 -12.11 -13.94
N LEU A 51 -14.71 -11.39 -12.98
CA LEU A 51 -15.98 -10.69 -13.18
C LEU A 51 -15.85 -9.62 -14.27
N THR A 52 -14.76 -8.84 -14.26
CA THR A 52 -14.48 -7.84 -15.29
C THR A 52 -14.37 -8.50 -16.67
N PHE A 53 -13.66 -9.63 -16.76
CA PHE A 53 -13.52 -10.39 -17.99
C PHE A 53 -14.86 -10.99 -18.47
N LEU A 54 -15.70 -11.49 -17.57
CA LEU A 54 -17.02 -12.01 -17.94
C LEU A 54 -17.95 -10.92 -18.48
N LEU A 55 -17.86 -9.70 -17.95
CA LEU A 55 -18.70 -8.57 -18.37
C LEU A 55 -18.22 -7.93 -19.68
N PHE A 56 -16.91 -7.86 -19.91
CA PHE A 56 -16.34 -7.08 -21.00
C PHE A 56 -15.45 -7.86 -21.97
N GLY A 57 -15.19 -9.15 -21.71
CA GLY A 57 -14.15 -9.92 -22.38
C GLY A 57 -12.76 -9.39 -22.03
N GLY A 58 -11.97 -9.03 -23.04
CA GLY A 58 -10.66 -8.41 -22.84
C GLY A 58 -10.71 -6.88 -22.78
N LEU A 59 -9.63 -6.26 -22.28
CA LEU A 59 -9.46 -4.82 -22.36
C LEU A 59 -9.29 -4.38 -23.82
N SER A 60 -10.11 -3.43 -24.25
CA SER A 60 -10.07 -2.82 -25.57
C SER A 60 -10.42 -1.33 -25.49
N GLU A 61 -10.12 -0.56 -26.54
CA GLU A 61 -10.46 0.87 -26.58
C GLU A 61 -11.97 1.15 -26.46
N GLY A 62 -12.81 0.20 -26.87
CA GLY A 62 -14.27 0.33 -26.81
C GLY A 62 -14.89 0.14 -25.43
N ASN A 63 -14.16 -0.47 -24.48
CA ASN A 63 -14.69 -0.82 -23.15
C ASN A 63 -13.87 -0.27 -21.97
N VAL A 64 -12.94 0.66 -22.22
CA VAL A 64 -12.02 1.21 -21.21
C VAL A 64 -12.76 1.78 -20.00
N GLN A 65 -13.86 2.51 -20.21
CA GLN A 65 -14.61 3.09 -19.08
C GLN A 65 -15.22 2.02 -18.18
N GLY A 66 -15.71 0.92 -18.78
CA GLY A 66 -16.20 -0.24 -18.04
C GLY A 66 -15.09 -0.89 -17.22
N PHE A 67 -13.92 -1.09 -17.83
CA PHE A 67 -12.75 -1.60 -17.12
C PHE A 67 -12.32 -0.71 -15.94
N ARG A 68 -12.24 0.61 -16.14
CA ARG A 68 -11.91 1.57 -15.06
C ARG A 68 -12.91 1.51 -13.92
N PHE A 69 -14.20 1.51 -14.24
CA PHE A 69 -15.25 1.40 -13.24
C PHE A 69 -15.13 0.08 -12.46
N MET A 70 -14.91 -1.03 -13.15
CA MET A 70 -14.73 -2.33 -12.51
C MET A 70 -13.45 -2.42 -11.68
N THR A 71 -12.35 -1.79 -12.10
CA THR A 71 -11.12 -1.68 -11.29
C THR A 71 -11.42 -0.96 -9.99
N MET A 72 -12.08 0.21 -10.04
CA MET A 72 -12.47 0.97 -8.85
C MET A 72 -13.41 0.16 -7.95
N LEU A 73 -14.47 -0.42 -8.52
CA LEU A 73 -15.45 -1.21 -7.78
C LEU A 73 -14.80 -2.42 -7.11
N SER A 74 -13.92 -3.14 -7.83
CA SER A 74 -13.21 -4.31 -7.32
C SER A 74 -12.28 -3.96 -6.16
N GLN A 75 -11.64 -2.78 -6.18
CA GLN A 75 -10.84 -2.34 -5.03
C GLN A 75 -11.69 -2.15 -3.78
N PHE A 76 -12.85 -1.50 -3.89
CA PHE A 76 -13.73 -1.33 -2.73
C PHE A 76 -14.33 -2.66 -2.25
N LEU A 77 -14.82 -3.50 -3.17
CA LEU A 77 -15.48 -4.76 -2.81
C LEU A 77 -14.50 -5.83 -2.32
N PHE A 78 -13.32 -5.93 -2.91
CA PHE A 78 -12.41 -7.06 -2.71
C PHE A 78 -11.12 -6.71 -1.96
N ILE A 79 -10.80 -5.43 -1.75
CA ILE A 79 -9.70 -4.99 -0.90
C ILE A 79 -10.24 -4.30 0.35
N PHE A 80 -11.00 -3.21 0.19
CA PHE A 80 -11.47 -2.39 1.30
C PHE A 80 -12.40 -3.16 2.25
N VAL A 81 -13.47 -3.76 1.72
CA VAL A 81 -14.46 -4.48 2.55
C VAL A 81 -13.84 -5.65 3.33
N PRO A 82 -13.06 -6.58 2.71
CA PRO A 82 -12.40 -7.64 3.45
C PRO A 82 -11.39 -7.11 4.47
N THR A 83 -10.67 -6.04 4.16
CA THR A 83 -9.74 -5.40 5.11
C THR A 83 -10.46 -4.92 6.36
N LEU A 84 -11.61 -4.25 6.23
CA LEU A 84 -12.40 -3.81 7.38
C LEU A 84 -12.98 -4.99 8.16
N PHE A 85 -13.37 -6.06 7.47
CA PHE A 85 -13.83 -7.30 8.10
C PHE A 85 -12.71 -7.92 8.95
N PHE A 86 -11.50 -8.12 8.41
CA PHE A 86 -10.37 -8.67 9.16
C PHE A 86 -9.88 -7.76 10.28
N ALA A 87 -9.95 -6.43 10.09
CA ALA A 87 -9.65 -5.48 11.15
C ALA A 87 -10.67 -5.60 12.31
N LYS A 88 -11.97 -5.76 11.98
CA LYS A 88 -13.02 -5.99 12.99
C LYS A 88 -12.83 -7.31 13.74
N TRP A 89 -12.47 -8.37 13.01
CA TRP A 89 -12.28 -9.72 13.56
C TRP A 89 -11.16 -9.77 14.61
N GLN A 90 -10.18 -8.87 14.55
CA GLN A 90 -9.14 -8.80 15.59
C GLN A 90 -9.64 -8.25 16.93
N GLU A 91 -10.86 -7.71 17.01
CA GLU A 91 -11.43 -7.09 18.21
C GLU A 91 -10.56 -5.96 18.80
N VAL A 92 -9.71 -5.34 17.96
CA VAL A 92 -8.86 -4.19 18.32
C VAL A 92 -9.48 -2.91 17.79
N ASN A 93 -9.27 -1.79 18.49
CA ASN A 93 -9.76 -0.49 18.06
C ASN A 93 -9.17 -0.09 16.69
N TYR A 94 -10.03 0.33 15.76
CA TYR A 94 -9.63 0.79 14.43
C TYR A 94 -8.59 1.91 14.44
N ARG A 95 -8.58 2.78 15.45
CA ARG A 95 -7.55 3.84 15.59
C ARG A 95 -6.16 3.27 15.84
N GLU A 96 -6.07 2.11 16.50
CA GLU A 96 -4.79 1.44 16.75
C GLU A 96 -4.25 0.77 15.48
N ILE A 97 -5.12 0.11 14.72
CA ILE A 97 -4.79 -0.56 13.44
C ILE A 97 -4.47 0.47 12.36
N PHE A 98 -5.41 1.37 12.09
CA PHE A 98 -5.33 2.32 10.97
C PHE A 98 -4.62 3.63 11.29
N LYS A 99 -4.12 3.83 12.52
CA LYS A 99 -3.33 5.02 12.87
C LYS A 99 -3.99 6.32 12.38
N LEU A 100 -5.17 6.62 12.90
CA LEU A 100 -6.07 7.68 12.37
C LEU A 100 -5.75 9.09 12.90
N LYS A 101 -4.48 9.40 13.23
CA LYS A 101 -4.11 10.75 13.65
C LYS A 101 -4.23 11.70 12.45
N THR A 102 -4.90 12.84 12.63
CA THR A 102 -4.93 13.89 11.60
C THR A 102 -3.53 14.51 11.44
N PRO A 103 -2.96 14.50 10.23
CA PRO A 103 -1.64 15.09 10.00
C PRO A 103 -1.72 16.62 9.96
N ARG A 104 -0.61 17.26 10.30
CA ARG A 104 -0.46 18.72 10.15
C ARG A 104 -0.12 19.06 8.71
N LEU A 105 -0.47 20.27 8.25
CA LEU A 105 -0.17 20.73 6.88
C LEU A 105 1.30 20.56 6.50
N PHE A 106 2.22 20.88 7.41
CA PHE A 106 3.66 20.71 7.17
C PHE A 106 4.05 19.24 6.93
N GLU A 107 3.44 18.29 7.63
CA GLU A 107 3.70 16.86 7.45
C GLU A 107 3.17 16.37 6.09
N ILE A 108 2.02 16.90 5.65
CA ILE A 108 1.46 16.66 4.31
C ILE A 108 2.43 17.18 3.24
N LEU A 109 2.90 18.43 3.37
CA LEU A 109 3.85 19.03 2.42
C LEU A 109 5.16 18.23 2.33
N LEU A 110 5.71 17.80 3.48
CA LEU A 110 6.88 16.93 3.50
C LEU A 110 6.63 15.58 2.83
N ALA A 111 5.45 14.98 3.03
CA ALA A 111 5.08 13.73 2.37
C ALA A 111 4.99 13.91 0.84
N ILE A 112 4.43 15.03 0.37
CA ILE A 112 4.36 15.36 -1.06
C ILE A 112 5.76 15.52 -1.64
N VAL A 113 6.60 16.37 -1.04
CA VAL A 113 7.98 16.62 -1.52
C VAL A 113 8.82 15.35 -1.51
N GLY A 114 8.72 14.55 -0.44
CA GLY A 114 9.41 13.28 -0.32
C GLY A 114 8.97 12.27 -1.39
N THR A 115 7.67 12.20 -1.68
CA THR A 115 7.11 11.34 -2.74
C THR A 115 7.64 11.74 -4.12
N LEU A 116 7.57 13.03 -4.47
CA LEU A 116 8.04 13.51 -5.78
C LEU A 116 9.55 13.29 -5.96
N SER A 117 10.31 13.48 -4.89
CA SER A 117 11.75 13.22 -4.86
C SER A 117 12.05 11.73 -5.06
N LEU A 118 11.34 10.86 -4.35
CA LEU A 118 11.47 9.40 -4.48
C LEU A 118 11.05 8.91 -5.88
N GLN A 119 10.00 9.50 -6.46
CA GLN A 119 9.57 9.20 -7.83
C GLN A 119 10.66 9.57 -8.84
N SER A 120 11.31 10.72 -8.69
CA SER A 120 12.41 11.14 -9.55
C SER A 120 13.60 10.17 -9.46
N ILE A 121 13.95 9.76 -8.25
CA ILE A 121 15.00 8.75 -8.01
C ILE A 121 14.62 7.41 -8.63
N ALA A 122 13.36 6.99 -8.49
CA ALA A 122 12.85 5.75 -9.09
C ALA A 122 12.95 5.75 -10.62
N GLN A 123 12.69 6.88 -11.29
CA GLN A 123 12.85 6.99 -12.75
C GLN A 123 14.30 6.88 -13.18
N VAL A 124 15.22 7.54 -12.47
CA VAL A 124 16.67 7.41 -12.73
C VAL A 124 17.11 5.95 -12.52
N TYR A 125 16.63 5.31 -11.45
CA TYR A 125 16.91 3.91 -11.18
C TYR A 125 16.43 2.99 -12.32
N LEU A 126 15.19 3.16 -12.79
CA LEU A 126 14.63 2.35 -13.88
C LEU A 126 15.41 2.55 -15.18
N TYR A 127 15.82 3.77 -15.49
CA TYR A 127 16.66 4.07 -16.65
C TYR A 127 18.02 3.35 -16.57
N VAL A 128 18.69 3.42 -15.41
CA VAL A 128 19.97 2.73 -15.18
C VAL A 128 19.78 1.21 -15.19
N GLN A 129 18.70 0.69 -14.61
CA GLN A 129 18.35 -0.73 -14.64
C GLN A 129 18.19 -1.23 -16.07
N ASP A 130 17.45 -0.52 -16.92
CA ASP A 130 17.24 -0.90 -18.32
C ASP A 130 18.55 -0.86 -19.14
N MET A 131 19.49 0.01 -18.78
CA MET A 131 20.80 0.08 -19.41
C MET A 131 21.72 -1.09 -18.99
N LEU A 132 21.79 -1.38 -17.69
CA LEU A 132 22.73 -2.37 -17.14
C LEU A 132 22.18 -3.80 -17.16
N PHE A 133 20.89 -3.95 -16.87
CA PHE A 133 20.20 -5.23 -16.67
C PHE A 133 18.83 -5.20 -17.35
N PRO A 134 18.76 -5.26 -18.70
CA PRO A 134 17.49 -5.24 -19.42
C PRO A 134 16.72 -6.56 -19.23
N ILE A 135 15.98 -6.67 -18.13
CA ILE A 135 15.20 -7.86 -17.73
C ILE A 135 14.27 -8.33 -18.86
N GLN A 136 13.69 -7.39 -19.59
CA GLN A 136 12.82 -7.63 -20.75
C GLN A 136 13.51 -8.39 -21.88
N LYS A 137 14.84 -8.29 -22.02
CA LYS A 137 15.61 -8.98 -23.07
C LYS A 137 16.09 -10.38 -22.65
N LEU A 138 15.87 -10.78 -21.38
CA LEU A 138 16.31 -12.09 -20.89
C LEU A 138 15.54 -13.25 -21.56
N SER A 139 14.28 -13.04 -21.94
CA SER A 139 13.50 -14.02 -22.69
C SER A 139 12.35 -13.37 -23.46
N PRO A 140 11.84 -13.98 -24.54
CA PRO A 140 10.66 -13.49 -25.26
C PRO A 140 9.41 -13.35 -24.38
N ILE A 141 9.32 -14.15 -23.31
CA ILE A 141 8.21 -14.11 -22.36
C ILE A 141 8.27 -12.81 -21.55
N PHE A 142 9.45 -12.38 -21.08
CA PHE A 142 9.58 -11.11 -20.36
C PHE A 142 9.31 -9.89 -21.24
N GLU A 143 9.72 -9.92 -22.50
CA GLU A 143 9.39 -8.85 -23.44
C GLU A 143 7.87 -8.74 -23.66
N THR A 144 7.21 -9.88 -23.87
CA THR A 144 5.76 -9.95 -24.03
C THR A 144 5.03 -9.47 -22.78
N LEU A 145 5.49 -9.89 -21.60
CA LEU A 145 4.94 -9.46 -20.31
C LEU A 145 5.07 -7.94 -20.14
N ARG A 146 6.26 -7.37 -20.41
CA ARG A 146 6.48 -5.92 -20.33
C ARG A 146 5.52 -5.15 -21.23
N LYS A 147 5.43 -5.53 -22.52
CA LYS A 147 4.54 -4.90 -23.50
C LYS A 147 3.07 -5.01 -23.08
N MET A 148 2.64 -6.14 -22.53
CA MET A 148 1.29 -6.34 -22.03
C MET A 148 0.98 -5.41 -20.85
N MET A 149 1.90 -5.30 -19.88
CA MET A 149 1.73 -4.44 -18.72
C MET A 149 1.71 -2.96 -19.11
N GLU A 150 2.65 -2.53 -19.94
CA GLU A 150 2.72 -1.14 -20.46
C GLU A 150 1.44 -0.77 -21.22
N ARG A 151 0.95 -1.66 -22.11
CA ARG A 151 -0.30 -1.45 -22.85
C ARG A 151 -1.52 -1.39 -21.94
N THR A 152 -1.61 -2.28 -20.96
CA THR A 152 -2.74 -2.30 -20.02
C THR A 152 -2.76 -1.02 -19.19
N TYR A 153 -1.60 -0.63 -18.66
CA TYR A 153 -1.43 0.58 -17.88
C TYR A 153 -1.80 1.81 -18.70
N SER A 154 -1.21 1.97 -19.90
CA SER A 154 -1.44 3.14 -20.76
C SER A 154 -2.91 3.31 -21.14
N ILE A 155 -3.61 2.23 -21.49
CA ILE A 155 -5.05 2.28 -21.78
C ILE A 155 -5.83 2.73 -20.53
N LEU A 156 -5.54 2.17 -19.35
CA LEU A 156 -6.26 2.51 -18.12
C LEU A 156 -6.04 3.96 -17.67
N ILE A 157 -4.85 4.53 -17.90
CA ILE A 157 -4.53 5.91 -17.49
C ILE A 157 -4.73 6.97 -18.58
N SER A 158 -4.98 6.57 -19.83
CA SER A 158 -5.24 7.51 -20.92
C SER A 158 -6.49 8.37 -20.69
N ALA A 159 -6.48 9.63 -21.07
CA ALA A 159 -7.68 10.46 -21.01
C ALA A 159 -7.70 11.44 -22.18
N LYS A 160 -8.88 11.65 -22.78
CA LYS A 160 -9.08 12.53 -23.93
C LYS A 160 -9.63 13.91 -23.54
N SER A 161 -10.03 14.08 -22.27
CA SER A 161 -10.57 15.33 -21.76
C SER A 161 -10.26 15.52 -20.27
N PRO A 162 -10.31 16.76 -19.74
CA PRO A 162 -10.13 17.02 -18.32
C PRO A 162 -11.13 16.27 -17.43
N LEU A 163 -12.40 16.15 -17.85
CA LEU A 163 -13.41 15.42 -17.10
C LEU A 163 -13.11 13.92 -17.04
N GLU A 164 -12.66 13.35 -18.16
CA GLU A 164 -12.21 11.95 -18.18
C GLU A 164 -10.96 11.76 -17.31
N PHE A 165 -10.02 12.71 -17.33
CA PHE A 165 -8.84 12.65 -16.48
C PHE A 165 -9.18 12.67 -14.99
N ILE A 166 -10.17 13.46 -14.56
CA ILE A 166 -10.65 13.43 -13.17
C ILE A 166 -11.16 12.03 -12.81
N PHE A 167 -11.93 11.39 -13.69
CA PHE A 167 -12.37 10.02 -13.46
C PHE A 167 -11.20 9.02 -13.39
N VAL A 168 -10.23 9.13 -14.31
CA VAL A 168 -8.99 8.34 -14.27
C VAL A 168 -8.26 8.52 -12.94
N ALA A 169 -8.05 9.77 -12.49
CA ALA A 169 -7.39 10.07 -11.23
C ALA A 169 -8.11 9.47 -10.02
N ILE A 170 -9.45 9.45 -10.01
CA ILE A 170 -10.23 8.78 -8.97
C ILE A 170 -9.95 7.26 -8.98
N VAL A 171 -9.95 6.65 -10.16
CA VAL A 171 -9.80 5.20 -10.33
C VAL A 171 -8.38 4.74 -10.00
N VAL A 172 -7.35 5.38 -10.57
CA VAL A 172 -5.96 4.87 -10.52
C VAL A 172 -5.09 5.51 -9.45
N ALA A 173 -5.52 6.64 -8.87
CA ALA A 173 -4.77 7.32 -7.81
C ALA A 173 -5.51 7.34 -6.48
N LEU A 174 -6.74 7.85 -6.44
CA LEU A 174 -7.45 8.02 -5.16
C LEU A 174 -7.92 6.68 -4.57
N THR A 175 -8.53 5.83 -5.39
CA THR A 175 -9.05 4.54 -4.96
C THR A 175 -7.98 3.63 -4.35
N PRO A 176 -6.83 3.36 -5.01
CA PRO A 176 -5.74 2.58 -4.42
C PRO A 176 -5.12 3.24 -3.19
N ALA A 177 -4.95 4.56 -3.22
CA ALA A 177 -4.45 5.30 -2.06
C ALA A 177 -5.31 5.11 -0.80
N ILE A 178 -6.61 4.81 -0.94
CA ILE A 178 -7.47 4.49 0.19
C ILE A 178 -7.47 2.99 0.48
N CYS A 179 -7.80 2.17 -0.52
CA CYS A 179 -8.07 0.74 -0.33
C CYS A 179 -6.80 -0.03 0.03
N GLU A 180 -5.71 0.21 -0.71
CA GLU A 180 -4.46 -0.51 -0.51
C GLU A 180 -3.76 -0.05 0.77
N GLU A 181 -3.78 1.25 1.09
CA GLU A 181 -3.17 1.74 2.33
C GLU A 181 -3.85 1.17 3.58
N LEU A 182 -5.19 1.02 3.57
CA LEU A 182 -5.89 0.35 4.66
C LEU A 182 -5.44 -1.11 4.83
N LEU A 183 -5.24 -1.84 3.73
CA LEU A 183 -4.73 -3.21 3.78
C LEU A 183 -3.28 -3.24 4.28
N PHE A 184 -2.38 -2.54 3.59
CA PHE A 184 -0.95 -2.68 3.84
C PHE A 184 -0.51 -1.92 5.09
N ARG A 185 -0.87 -0.63 5.24
CA ARG A 185 -0.33 0.23 6.31
C ARG A 185 -1.18 0.15 7.56
N GLY A 186 -2.46 -0.12 7.37
CA GLY A 186 -3.36 -0.52 8.43
C GLY A 186 -3.10 -1.96 8.86
N LEU A 187 -3.76 -2.90 8.19
CA LEU A 187 -3.90 -4.28 8.68
C LEU A 187 -2.56 -5.06 8.73
N VAL A 188 -1.82 -5.09 7.62
CA VAL A 188 -0.61 -5.92 7.46
C VAL A 188 0.54 -5.37 8.31
N GLN A 189 0.86 -4.08 8.17
CA GLN A 189 1.93 -3.44 8.92
C GLN A 189 1.67 -3.47 10.43
N TYR A 190 0.43 -3.27 10.87
CA TYR A 190 0.06 -3.40 12.28
C TYR A 190 0.41 -4.79 12.82
N ASN A 191 -0.05 -5.84 12.13
CA ASN A 191 0.15 -7.21 12.55
C ASN A 191 1.64 -7.64 12.50
N LEU A 192 2.35 -7.29 11.44
CA LEU A 192 3.78 -7.60 11.32
C LEU A 192 4.63 -6.83 12.35
N SER A 193 4.25 -5.59 12.68
CA SER A 193 4.91 -4.82 13.74
C SER A 193 4.67 -5.45 15.12
N LYS A 194 3.47 -6.00 15.38
CA LYS A 194 3.15 -6.73 16.61
C LYS A 194 3.87 -8.09 16.69
N ALA A 195 4.07 -8.78 15.58
CA ALA A 195 4.78 -10.06 15.54
C ALA A 195 6.31 -9.93 15.59
N SER A 196 6.85 -8.75 15.26
CA SER A 196 8.29 -8.51 15.20
C SER A 196 8.66 -7.21 15.96
N ASN A 197 9.02 -6.16 15.23
CA ASN A 197 9.15 -4.80 15.73
C ASN A 197 8.70 -3.82 14.64
N TYR A 198 8.49 -2.56 14.99
CA TYR A 198 7.99 -1.57 14.04
C TYR A 198 8.87 -1.39 12.80
N LYS A 199 10.20 -1.44 12.93
CA LYS A 199 11.13 -1.26 11.79
C LYS A 199 10.99 -2.40 10.79
N LEU A 200 11.04 -3.64 11.26
CA LEU A 200 10.85 -4.80 10.41
C LEU A 200 9.42 -4.87 9.86
N GLY A 201 8.42 -4.48 10.65
CA GLY A 201 7.02 -4.48 10.24
C GLY A 201 6.77 -3.67 8.97
N PHE A 202 7.24 -2.41 8.90
CA PHE A 202 7.04 -1.60 7.70
C PHE A 202 7.97 -2.00 6.54
N ILE A 203 9.19 -2.49 6.82
CA ILE A 203 10.10 -2.98 5.77
C ILE A 203 9.51 -4.20 5.07
N ILE A 204 9.09 -5.20 5.83
CA ILE A 204 8.49 -6.43 5.30
C ILE A 204 7.18 -6.11 4.58
N THR A 205 6.35 -5.20 5.13
CA THR A 205 5.13 -4.75 4.45
C THR A 205 5.45 -4.10 3.10
N GLY A 206 6.50 -3.28 3.01
CA GLY A 206 6.93 -2.68 1.75
C GLY A 206 7.36 -3.71 0.69
N VAL A 207 8.00 -4.80 1.12
CA VAL A 207 8.35 -5.92 0.23
C VAL A 207 7.09 -6.66 -0.24
N ILE A 208 6.18 -6.99 0.67
CA ILE A 208 4.91 -7.65 0.34
C ILE A 208 4.08 -6.77 -0.62
N PHE A 209 4.04 -5.46 -0.39
CA PHE A 209 3.38 -4.50 -1.27
C PHE A 209 3.92 -4.58 -2.71
N ALA A 210 5.25 -4.60 -2.88
CA ALA A 210 5.88 -4.74 -4.19
C ALA A 210 5.58 -6.09 -4.85
N MET A 211 5.53 -7.18 -4.07
CA MET A 211 5.14 -8.50 -4.58
C MET A 211 3.69 -8.53 -5.08
N TYR A 212 2.78 -7.83 -4.39
CA TYR A 212 1.36 -7.73 -4.77
C TYR A 212 1.13 -7.04 -6.10
N HIS A 213 2.04 -6.17 -6.51
CA HIS A 213 1.96 -5.49 -7.80
C HIS A 213 2.34 -6.39 -8.97
N ALA A 214 2.97 -7.55 -8.72
CA ALA A 214 3.39 -8.52 -9.72
C ALA A 214 4.16 -7.91 -10.91
N ASN A 215 4.90 -6.83 -10.66
CA ASN A 215 5.67 -6.10 -11.67
C ASN A 215 7.18 -6.30 -11.44
N PRO A 216 7.81 -7.28 -12.11
CA PRO A 216 9.24 -7.53 -11.93
C PRO A 216 10.11 -6.36 -12.42
N PHE A 217 9.63 -5.55 -13.37
CA PHE A 217 10.38 -4.43 -13.94
C PHE A 217 10.48 -3.24 -12.99
N SER A 218 9.50 -3.07 -12.09
CA SER A 218 9.45 -1.98 -11.11
C SER A 218 9.57 -2.46 -9.66
N PHE A 219 10.01 -3.69 -9.43
CA PHE A 219 10.01 -4.32 -8.11
C PHE A 219 10.79 -3.52 -7.05
N ILE A 220 12.02 -3.09 -7.36
CA ILE A 220 12.85 -2.32 -6.42
C ILE A 220 12.26 -0.93 -6.12
N PRO A 221 11.84 -0.12 -7.12
CA PRO A 221 11.09 1.11 -6.86
C PRO A 221 9.84 0.92 -6.01
N LEU A 222 9.09 -0.16 -6.24
CA LEU A 222 7.88 -0.46 -5.48
C LEU A 222 8.19 -0.84 -4.03
N ILE A 223 9.31 -1.53 -3.76
CA ILE A 223 9.78 -1.75 -2.39
C ILE A 223 10.09 -0.40 -1.74
N ALA A 224 10.85 0.47 -2.41
CA ALA A 224 11.26 1.75 -1.85
C ALA A 224 10.05 2.64 -1.51
N LEU A 225 9.08 2.78 -2.42
CA LEU A 225 7.80 3.45 -2.15
C LEU A 225 7.04 2.76 -1.03
N GLY A 226 6.98 1.44 -1.07
CA GLY A 226 6.28 0.62 -0.11
C GLY A 226 6.73 0.86 1.32
N VAL A 227 8.05 0.82 1.51
CA VAL A 227 8.77 1.10 2.76
C VAL A 227 8.61 2.56 3.18
N TYR A 228 8.69 3.50 2.24
CA TYR A 228 8.51 4.93 2.52
C TYR A 228 7.11 5.23 3.08
N PHE A 229 6.05 4.71 2.47
CA PHE A 229 4.68 4.87 2.96
C PHE A 229 4.52 4.28 4.37
N GLY A 230 5.10 3.10 4.62
CA GLY A 230 5.06 2.48 5.94
C GLY A 230 5.85 3.27 7.00
N TYR A 231 6.97 3.87 6.61
CA TYR A 231 7.75 4.78 7.46
C TYR A 231 6.95 6.05 7.82
N LEU A 232 6.20 6.64 6.88
CA LEU A 232 5.34 7.79 7.16
C LEU A 232 4.33 7.47 8.26
N VAL A 233 3.66 6.31 8.18
CA VAL A 233 2.70 5.87 9.21
C VAL A 233 3.39 5.60 10.54
N TYR A 234 4.54 4.92 10.53
CA TYR A 234 5.32 4.66 11.73
C TYR A 234 5.73 5.94 12.46
N LYS A 235 6.22 6.94 11.72
CA LYS A 235 6.76 8.17 12.32
C LYS A 235 5.67 9.13 12.79
N SER A 236 4.57 9.24 12.05
CA SER A 236 3.51 10.22 12.31
C SER A 236 2.36 9.67 13.16
N GLY A 237 2.12 8.35 13.10
CA GLY A 237 0.88 7.75 13.58
C GLY A 237 -0.34 8.10 12.73
N SER A 238 -0.13 8.47 11.46
CA SER A 238 -1.15 8.90 10.51
C SER A 238 -1.10 8.08 9.21
N ILE A 239 -2.13 7.26 8.96
CA ILE A 239 -2.29 6.60 7.64
C ILE A 239 -2.56 7.60 6.52
N PHE A 240 -3.17 8.75 6.84
CA PHE A 240 -3.50 9.78 5.86
C PHE A 240 -2.26 10.36 5.16
N LEU A 241 -1.09 10.35 5.81
CA LEU A 241 0.16 10.72 5.14
C LEU A 241 0.56 9.70 4.07
N ALA A 242 0.40 8.40 4.35
CA ALA A 242 0.66 7.36 3.37
C ALA A 242 -0.37 7.38 2.23
N MET A 243 -1.66 7.59 2.53
CA MET A 243 -2.70 7.80 1.53
C MET A 243 -2.38 9.02 0.64
N THR A 244 -1.94 10.12 1.23
CA THR A 244 -1.54 11.31 0.46
C THR A 244 -0.35 11.02 -0.43
N ALA A 245 0.70 10.39 0.11
CA ALA A 245 1.90 10.04 -0.65
C ALA A 245 1.58 9.07 -1.80
N HIS A 246 0.78 8.04 -1.56
CA HIS A 246 0.34 7.10 -2.59
C HIS A 246 -0.51 7.80 -3.66
N PHE A 247 -1.48 8.63 -3.26
CA PHE A 247 -2.28 9.42 -4.19
C PHE A 247 -1.39 10.30 -5.07
N VAL A 248 -0.45 11.05 -4.47
CA VAL A 248 0.47 11.94 -5.20
C VAL A 248 1.33 11.16 -6.18
N ASN A 249 1.85 10.00 -5.80
CA ASN A 249 2.65 9.15 -6.67
C ASN A 249 1.88 8.76 -7.94
N ASN A 250 0.67 8.21 -7.76
CA ASN A 250 -0.13 7.71 -8.87
C ASN A 250 -0.76 8.85 -9.68
N PHE A 251 -1.20 9.91 -9.01
CA PHE A 251 -1.76 11.10 -9.65
C PHE A 251 -0.71 11.77 -10.53
N THR A 252 0.52 11.94 -10.03
CA THR A 252 1.60 12.56 -10.80
C THR A 252 1.95 11.72 -12.03
N ALA A 253 2.00 10.39 -11.88
CA ALA A 253 2.23 9.49 -13.01
C ALA A 253 1.11 9.57 -14.07
N ALA A 254 -0.16 9.53 -13.65
CA ALA A 254 -1.29 9.63 -14.55
C ALA A 254 -1.38 11.04 -15.20
N TYR A 255 -1.10 12.09 -14.43
CA TYR A 255 -1.11 13.47 -14.92
C TYR A 255 -0.03 13.69 -15.98
N PHE A 256 1.19 13.21 -15.76
CA PHE A 256 2.25 13.34 -16.76
C PHE A 256 1.90 12.62 -18.06
N TYR A 257 1.32 11.41 -17.97
CA TYR A 257 0.85 10.71 -19.15
C TYR A 257 -0.27 11.48 -19.88
N TYR A 258 -1.22 12.04 -19.15
CA TYR A 258 -2.29 12.87 -19.72
C TYR A 258 -1.75 14.16 -20.37
N ALA A 259 -0.78 14.82 -19.74
CA ALA A 259 -0.27 16.12 -20.18
C ALA A 259 0.73 16.03 -21.33
N PHE A 260 1.52 14.95 -21.40
CA PHE A 260 2.67 14.84 -22.30
C PHE A 260 2.64 13.63 -23.25
N GLY A 261 1.74 12.67 -23.04
CA GLY A 261 1.70 11.40 -23.79
C GLY A 261 2.70 10.38 -23.27
#